data_AF-A0A919P600-F1
#
_entry.id   AF-A0A919P600-F1
#
_cell.length_a   1.000
_cell.length_b   1.000
_cell.length_c   1.000
_cell.angle_alpha   90.00
_cell.angle_beta   90.00
_cell.angle_gamma   90.00
#
_symmetry.space_group_name_H-M   'P 1'
#
loop_
_entity.id
_entity.type
_entity.pdbx_description
1 polymer ?
#
loop_
_entity_poly.entity_id
_entity_poly.type
_entity_poly.pdbx_seq_one_letter_code
_entity_poly.pdbx_strand_id
1 'polypeptide(L)'
;MTATRHRATAVVAVLVLVAAVLGAAVSGGTASASTLTVSATAPSSLVRTACTSSSLTVEPSTTASGSTTAVVVRGLTAADLGACAGLPIRVAVADASGALLADATGTVGAADPVVDVSFPTAGAALAVVVVGGFAVPASWTDAPGPAEHVVGCEVLFDDRDEVDTSRSCELTFRADGDPRDDWFSIKIDVTTTSVQPVRWRATLDFADVSRFGFVARFVGEYQGNLVVEPVAGYCGADHRFVMITGTGWRQTVSSTNPRLLDLVGNNSSPVGNPVVACP
;
A
#
# COMPACT_ATOMS: atom_id res chain seq x y z
N MET A 1 -80.03 3.42 66.40
CA MET A 1 -79.57 2.48 67.45
C MET A 1 -80.22 1.11 67.19
N THR A 2 -79.52 0.02 67.55
CA THR A 2 -79.92 -1.42 67.50
C THR A 2 -80.13 -2.03 66.10
N ALA A 3 -79.21 -2.87 65.58
CA ALA A 3 -79.10 -4.34 65.73
C ALA A 3 -80.36 -5.07 65.19
N THR A 4 -80.33 -6.14 64.38
CA THR A 4 -79.59 -7.41 64.50
C THR A 4 -79.82 -8.30 63.25
N ARG A 5 -78.99 -9.33 63.12
CA ARG A 5 -78.76 -10.37 62.08
C ARG A 5 -79.97 -11.20 61.57
N HIS A 6 -79.70 -11.89 60.45
CA HIS A 6 -80.01 -13.30 60.06
C HIS A 6 -80.62 -13.38 58.64
N ARG A 7 -80.29 -14.31 57.74
CA ARG A 7 -79.74 -15.67 57.79
C ARG A 7 -79.17 -16.02 56.41
N ALA A 8 -78.22 -16.96 56.41
CA ALA A 8 -77.60 -17.56 55.23
C ALA A 8 -78.45 -18.69 54.61
N THR A 9 -77.96 -19.14 53.44
CA THR A 9 -78.04 -20.50 52.86
C THR A 9 -79.37 -21.00 52.28
N ALA A 10 -79.42 -21.15 50.94
CA ALA A 10 -79.69 -22.43 50.25
C ALA A 10 -79.76 -22.24 48.71
N VAL A 11 -78.63 -22.24 48.01
CA VAL A 11 -78.57 -22.40 46.53
C VAL A 11 -77.49 -23.43 46.24
N VAL A 12 -77.81 -24.73 46.36
CA VAL A 12 -76.85 -25.84 46.19
C VAL A 12 -77.28 -26.86 45.12
N ALA A 13 -78.46 -26.74 44.50
CA ALA A 13 -78.97 -27.81 43.64
C ALA A 13 -78.63 -27.72 42.13
N VAL A 14 -78.05 -26.62 41.62
CA VAL A 14 -77.94 -26.40 40.15
C VAL A 14 -76.52 -26.60 39.59
N LEU A 15 -75.48 -26.61 40.43
CA LEU A 15 -74.08 -26.64 39.97
C LEU A 15 -73.53 -28.05 39.64
N VAL A 16 -74.23 -29.12 40.04
CA VAL A 16 -73.73 -30.50 39.84
C VAL A 16 -74.06 -31.05 38.44
N LEU A 17 -75.09 -30.54 37.75
CA LEU A 17 -75.49 -31.10 36.45
C LEU A 17 -74.65 -30.55 35.27
N VAL A 18 -74.09 -29.35 35.37
CA VAL A 18 -73.26 -28.74 34.29
C VAL A 18 -71.85 -29.35 34.25
N ALA A 19 -71.32 -29.82 35.38
CA ALA A 19 -69.99 -30.44 35.43
C ALA A 19 -69.93 -31.83 34.77
N ALA A 20 -71.06 -32.56 34.67
CA ALA A 20 -71.09 -33.91 34.10
C ALA A 20 -71.12 -33.93 32.56
N VAL A 21 -71.56 -32.85 31.90
CA VAL A 21 -71.69 -32.81 30.43
C VAL A 21 -70.40 -32.31 29.75
N LEU A 22 -69.56 -31.54 30.45
CA LEU A 22 -68.24 -31.13 29.92
C LEU A 22 -67.14 -32.19 30.06
N GLY A 23 -67.36 -33.27 30.83
CA GLY A 23 -66.34 -34.30 31.08
C GLY A 23 -66.18 -35.38 30.00
N ALA A 24 -67.09 -35.46 29.02
CA ALA A 24 -67.15 -36.61 28.10
C ALA A 24 -66.61 -36.34 26.68
N ALA A 25 -66.09 -35.14 26.38
CA ALA A 25 -65.66 -34.76 25.03
C ALA A 25 -64.14 -34.54 24.87
N VAL A 26 -63.33 -35.02 25.82
CA VAL A 26 -61.86 -35.00 25.69
C VAL A 26 -61.33 -36.43 25.65
N SER A 27 -61.74 -37.18 24.63
CA SER A 27 -61.03 -38.37 24.18
C SER A 27 -59.67 -37.92 23.66
N GLY A 28 -58.67 -37.89 24.55
CA GLY A 28 -57.29 -37.61 24.23
C GLY A 28 -56.77 -38.65 23.25
N GLY A 29 -56.74 -38.29 21.96
CA GLY A 29 -55.87 -38.95 21.02
C GLY A 29 -54.44 -38.78 21.51
N THR A 30 -53.82 -39.86 21.97
CA THR A 30 -52.37 -39.87 22.23
C THR A 30 -51.72 -39.57 20.89
N ALA A 31 -51.24 -38.34 20.70
CA ALA A 31 -50.42 -37.98 19.56
C ALA A 31 -49.19 -38.89 19.60
N SER A 32 -49.10 -39.83 18.66
CA SER A 32 -47.90 -40.63 18.46
C SER A 32 -46.79 -39.65 18.07
N ALA A 33 -45.94 -39.29 19.02
CA ALA A 33 -44.71 -38.60 18.73
C ALA A 33 -43.88 -39.52 17.84
N SER A 34 -43.82 -39.21 16.55
CA SER A 34 -42.85 -39.79 15.62
C SER A 34 -41.47 -39.59 16.23
N THR A 35 -40.84 -40.66 16.71
CA THR A 35 -39.45 -40.64 17.13
C THR A 35 -38.60 -40.49 15.87
N LEU A 36 -38.24 -39.23 15.56
CA LEU A 36 -37.27 -38.95 14.52
C LEU A 36 -35.94 -39.55 14.97
N THR A 37 -35.55 -40.67 14.35
CA THR A 37 -34.28 -41.33 14.65
C THR A 37 -33.17 -40.47 14.06
N VAL A 38 -32.64 -39.55 14.86
CA VAL A 38 -31.46 -38.76 14.50
C VAL A 38 -30.27 -39.70 14.52
N SER A 39 -29.96 -40.26 13.35
CA SER A 39 -28.70 -40.97 13.14
C SER A 39 -27.61 -39.92 12.99
N ALA A 40 -27.02 -39.49 14.12
CA ALA A 40 -25.83 -38.67 14.08
C ALA A 40 -24.65 -39.56 13.67
N THR A 41 -24.23 -39.46 12.40
CA THR A 41 -22.90 -39.96 12.01
C THR A 41 -21.87 -39.23 12.85
N ALA A 42 -20.92 -39.96 13.45
CA ALA A 42 -19.86 -39.35 14.25
C ALA A 42 -19.23 -38.19 13.48
N PRO A 43 -19.01 -37.02 14.12
CA PRO A 43 -18.48 -35.86 13.41
C PRO A 43 -17.14 -36.24 12.79
N SER A 44 -17.03 -36.13 11.47
CA SER A 44 -15.75 -36.24 10.80
C SER A 44 -14.91 -35.04 11.23
N SER A 45 -13.83 -35.28 11.98
CA SER A 45 -12.86 -34.23 12.31
C SER A 45 -12.04 -33.92 11.06
N LEU A 46 -12.24 -32.73 10.49
CA LEU A 46 -11.36 -32.21 9.45
C LEU A 46 -10.20 -31.48 10.13
N VAL A 47 -9.02 -32.09 10.15
CA VAL A 47 -7.79 -31.40 10.54
C VAL A 47 -7.25 -30.70 9.30
N ARG A 48 -7.23 -29.37 9.33
CA ARG A 48 -6.55 -28.55 8.32
C ARG A 48 -5.28 -27.99 8.96
N THR A 49 -4.17 -28.06 8.24
CA THR A 49 -2.89 -27.49 8.67
C THR A 49 -2.65 -26.20 7.88
N ALA A 50 -2.17 -25.16 8.56
CA ALA A 50 -1.72 -23.94 7.87
C ALA A 50 -0.56 -24.28 6.93
N CYS A 51 -0.55 -23.70 5.73
CA CYS A 51 0.50 -23.97 4.74
C CYS A 51 1.81 -23.24 5.08
N THR A 52 1.75 -22.22 5.94
CA THR A 52 2.92 -21.50 6.47
C THR A 52 2.63 -20.98 7.88
N SER A 53 3.69 -20.84 8.67
CA SER A 53 3.71 -20.12 9.95
C SER A 53 4.76 -18.99 9.95
N SER A 54 5.44 -18.78 8.83
CA SER A 54 6.45 -17.73 8.67
C SER A 54 5.75 -16.36 8.71
N SER A 55 6.38 -15.39 9.36
CA SER A 55 5.87 -14.02 9.34
C SER A 55 6.02 -13.46 7.93
N LEU A 56 4.95 -12.85 7.42
CA LEU A 56 4.93 -12.17 6.12
C LEU A 56 5.10 -10.66 6.31
N THR A 57 5.50 -9.99 5.24
CA THR A 57 5.52 -8.53 5.17
C THR A 57 4.63 -8.09 4.04
N VAL A 58 3.69 -7.18 4.31
CA VAL A 58 2.81 -6.60 3.29
C VAL A 58 3.28 -5.19 2.99
N GLU A 59 3.51 -4.90 1.71
CA GLU A 59 3.92 -3.58 1.23
C GLU A 59 3.02 -3.14 0.05
N PRO A 60 2.68 -1.85 -0.06
CA PRO A 60 2.15 -1.27 -1.30
C PRO A 60 3.14 -1.44 -2.47
N SER A 61 2.65 -1.81 -3.67
CA SER A 61 3.52 -2.01 -4.84
C SER A 61 3.30 -1.03 -5.97
N THR A 62 2.06 -0.63 -6.22
CA THR A 62 1.71 0.34 -7.26
C THR A 62 0.86 1.44 -6.65
N THR A 63 1.27 2.68 -6.87
CA THR A 63 0.50 3.86 -6.48
C THR A 63 0.05 4.61 -7.72
N ALA A 64 -1.21 5.02 -7.75
CA ALA A 64 -1.80 5.85 -8.79
C ALA A 64 -2.57 6.98 -8.10
N SER A 65 -2.19 8.23 -8.38
CA SER A 65 -2.90 9.41 -7.88
C SER A 65 -3.12 9.44 -6.36
N GLY A 66 -2.15 8.95 -5.56
CA GLY A 66 -2.24 8.92 -4.10
C GLY A 66 -3.04 7.73 -3.51
N SER A 67 -3.48 6.81 -4.36
CA SER A 67 -4.05 5.52 -3.95
C SER A 67 -3.07 4.41 -4.25
N THR A 68 -2.97 3.44 -3.37
CA THR A 68 -2.36 2.14 -3.68
C THR A 68 -3.37 1.33 -4.50
N THR A 69 -2.91 0.63 -5.54
CA THR A 69 -3.74 -0.24 -6.41
C THR A 69 -3.37 -1.72 -6.33
N ALA A 70 -2.25 -2.06 -5.70
CA ALA A 70 -1.86 -3.42 -5.38
C ALA A 70 -0.90 -3.44 -4.18
N VAL A 71 -0.88 -4.58 -3.49
CA VAL A 71 0.09 -4.89 -2.44
C VAL A 71 0.88 -6.14 -2.80
N VAL A 72 2.14 -6.17 -2.42
CA VAL A 72 2.99 -7.36 -2.47
C VAL A 72 3.04 -7.98 -1.09
N VAL A 73 2.87 -9.29 -1.01
CA VAL A 73 3.05 -10.05 0.23
C VAL A 73 4.38 -10.80 0.15
N ARG A 74 5.36 -10.39 0.94
CA ARG A 74 6.71 -10.96 0.98
C ARG A 74 6.88 -11.98 2.10
N GLY A 75 7.91 -12.80 1.97
CA GLY A 75 8.39 -13.69 3.04
C GLY A 75 7.96 -15.15 2.90
N LEU A 76 7.29 -15.53 1.81
CA LEU A 76 7.06 -16.95 1.50
C LEU A 76 8.38 -17.58 1.05
N THR A 77 8.85 -18.57 1.80
CA THR A 77 10.03 -19.35 1.41
C THR A 77 9.69 -20.32 0.28
N ALA A 78 10.71 -20.91 -0.35
CA ALA A 78 10.49 -21.98 -1.34
C ALA A 78 9.71 -23.18 -0.76
N ALA A 79 9.87 -23.47 0.53
CA ALA A 79 9.11 -24.52 1.22
C ALA A 79 7.63 -24.12 1.38
N ASP A 80 7.37 -22.86 1.78
CA ASP A 80 6.01 -22.33 1.89
C ASP A 80 5.31 -22.34 0.53
N LEU A 81 6.00 -22.04 -0.57
CA LEU A 81 5.43 -22.11 -1.91
C LEU A 81 4.97 -23.52 -2.29
N GLY A 82 5.76 -24.55 -1.96
CA GLY A 82 5.35 -25.93 -2.19
C GLY A 82 4.05 -26.30 -1.46
N ALA A 83 3.81 -25.70 -0.28
CA ALA A 83 2.63 -25.98 0.54
C ALA A 83 1.44 -25.05 0.26
N CYS A 84 1.70 -23.78 -0.12
CA CYS A 84 0.70 -22.73 -0.26
C CYS A 84 0.28 -22.46 -1.71
N ALA A 85 1.03 -22.93 -2.72
CA ALA A 85 0.74 -22.64 -4.12
C ALA A 85 -0.71 -22.98 -4.51
N GLY A 86 -1.37 -22.05 -5.22
CA GLY A 86 -2.77 -22.18 -5.65
C GLY A 86 -3.81 -21.95 -4.55
N LEU A 87 -3.41 -21.76 -3.30
CA LEU A 87 -4.36 -21.42 -2.23
C LEU A 87 -4.79 -19.95 -2.35
N PRO A 88 -6.05 -19.63 -1.98
CA PRO A 88 -6.51 -18.25 -1.92
C PRO A 88 -5.75 -17.50 -0.82
N ILE A 89 -5.33 -16.28 -1.14
CA ILE A 89 -4.79 -15.32 -0.18
C ILE A 89 -5.79 -14.17 -0.06
N ARG A 90 -6.09 -13.73 1.16
CA ARG A 90 -6.87 -12.52 1.43
C ARG A 90 -6.00 -11.55 2.20
N VAL A 91 -6.01 -10.29 1.77
CA VAL A 91 -5.28 -9.20 2.42
C VAL A 91 -6.26 -8.11 2.79
N ALA A 92 -6.35 -7.83 4.10
CA ALA A 92 -7.12 -6.71 4.63
C ALA A 92 -6.14 -5.65 5.13
N VAL A 93 -6.28 -4.43 4.63
CA VAL A 93 -5.46 -3.27 5.00
C VAL A 93 -6.29 -2.37 5.91
N ALA A 94 -5.70 -1.93 7.02
CA ALA A 94 -6.35 -1.08 8.00
C ALA A 94 -5.47 0.11 8.38
N ASP A 95 -6.12 1.15 8.92
CA ASP A 95 -5.42 2.30 9.49
C ASP A 95 -4.85 2.00 10.89
N ALA A 96 -4.15 2.98 11.47
CA ALA A 96 -3.55 2.85 12.81
C ALA A 96 -4.57 2.66 13.94
N SER A 97 -5.85 2.99 13.71
CA SER A 97 -6.96 2.75 14.66
C SER A 97 -7.57 1.35 14.50
N GLY A 98 -7.20 0.62 13.45
CA GLY A 98 -7.75 -0.67 13.09
C GLY A 98 -8.99 -0.59 12.20
N ALA A 99 -9.35 0.60 11.69
CA ALA A 99 -10.45 0.72 10.74
C ALA A 99 -10.02 0.14 9.38
N LEU A 100 -10.88 -0.70 8.80
CA LEU A 100 -10.62 -1.33 7.52
C LEU A 100 -10.64 -0.29 6.39
N LEU A 101 -9.52 -0.17 5.67
CA LEU A 101 -9.39 0.69 4.49
C LEU A 101 -9.73 -0.08 3.21
N ALA A 102 -9.25 -1.31 3.10
CA ALA A 102 -9.56 -2.19 1.97
C ALA A 102 -9.40 -3.66 2.31
N ASP A 103 -10.01 -4.50 1.49
CA ASP A 103 -9.97 -5.95 1.58
C ASP A 103 -9.98 -6.54 0.17
N ALA A 104 -9.05 -7.44 -0.10
CA ALA A 104 -8.87 -8.03 -1.42
C ALA A 104 -8.46 -9.50 -1.32
N THR A 105 -8.70 -10.23 -2.40
CA THR A 105 -8.35 -11.63 -2.54
C THR A 105 -7.50 -11.87 -3.78
N GLY A 106 -6.50 -12.72 -3.66
CA GLY A 106 -5.67 -13.21 -4.76
C GLY A 106 -5.40 -14.70 -4.62
N THR A 107 -4.36 -15.17 -5.29
CA THR A 107 -3.90 -16.56 -5.20
C THR A 107 -2.38 -16.59 -5.04
N VAL A 108 -1.87 -17.52 -4.22
CA VAL A 108 -0.42 -17.71 -4.07
C VAL A 108 0.13 -18.37 -5.34
N GLY A 109 0.70 -17.57 -6.24
CA GLY A 109 1.28 -18.03 -7.51
C GLY A 109 2.81 -17.91 -7.59
N ALA A 110 3.43 -17.17 -6.67
CA ALA A 110 4.86 -16.86 -6.65
C ALA A 110 5.34 -16.61 -5.21
N ALA A 111 6.65 -16.45 -5.00
CA ALA A 111 7.27 -16.09 -3.71
C ALA A 111 6.72 -14.79 -3.12
N ASP A 112 6.44 -13.84 -3.99
CA ASP A 112 5.92 -12.52 -3.65
C ASP A 112 4.59 -12.30 -4.40
N PRO A 113 3.48 -12.91 -3.96
CA PRO A 113 2.21 -12.72 -4.63
C PRO A 113 1.78 -11.25 -4.54
N VAL A 114 1.37 -10.72 -5.70
CA VAL A 114 0.73 -9.41 -5.83
C VAL A 114 -0.78 -9.60 -5.68
N VAL A 115 -1.40 -8.79 -4.83
CA VAL A 115 -2.84 -8.76 -4.62
C VAL A 115 -3.34 -7.37 -5.00
N ASP A 116 -4.16 -7.30 -6.04
CA ASP A 116 -4.79 -6.06 -6.48
C ASP A 116 -5.78 -5.57 -5.42
N VAL A 117 -5.59 -4.34 -4.96
CA VAL A 117 -6.37 -3.75 -3.87
C VAL A 117 -6.33 -2.23 -3.98
N SER A 118 -7.46 -1.55 -3.76
CA SER A 118 -7.52 -0.09 -3.86
C SER A 118 -7.78 0.54 -2.50
N PHE A 119 -6.86 1.39 -2.03
CA PHE A 119 -7.04 2.20 -0.83
C PHE A 119 -6.18 3.48 -0.88
N PRO A 120 -6.60 4.57 -0.20
CA PRO A 120 -5.75 5.75 -0.04
C PRO A 120 -4.42 5.36 0.61
N THR A 121 -3.29 5.71 -0.01
CA THR A 121 -1.96 5.35 0.53
C THR A 121 -1.74 5.99 1.89
N ALA A 122 -2.19 7.25 2.04
CA ALA A 122 -2.18 7.95 3.31
C ALA A 122 -3.12 7.27 4.32
N GLY A 123 -2.56 6.86 5.46
CA GLY A 123 -3.32 6.34 6.61
C GLY A 123 -3.32 4.82 6.75
N ALA A 124 -2.84 4.05 5.75
CA ALA A 124 -2.61 2.62 5.93
C ALA A 124 -1.46 2.39 6.92
N ALA A 125 -1.66 1.47 7.88
CA ALA A 125 -0.66 1.20 8.92
C ALA A 125 -0.60 -0.27 9.35
N LEU A 126 -1.61 -1.07 9.01
CA LEU A 126 -1.75 -2.46 9.43
C LEU A 126 -2.20 -3.32 8.25
N ALA A 127 -1.78 -4.58 8.24
CA ALA A 127 -2.32 -5.59 7.34
C ALA A 127 -2.60 -6.92 8.07
N VAL A 128 -3.67 -7.58 7.65
CA VAL A 128 -4.02 -8.94 8.05
C VAL A 128 -4.00 -9.82 6.81
N VAL A 129 -3.25 -10.91 6.87
CA VAL A 129 -3.12 -11.87 5.77
C VAL A 129 -3.73 -13.20 6.18
N VAL A 130 -4.58 -13.74 5.30
CA VAL A 130 -5.17 -15.08 5.46
C VAL A 130 -4.82 -15.91 4.23
N VAL A 131 -4.15 -17.05 4.43
CA VAL A 131 -3.77 -17.97 3.33
C VAL A 131 -4.48 -19.30 3.54
N GLY A 132 -5.23 -19.76 2.54
CA GLY A 132 -6.00 -21.00 2.63
C GLY A 132 -6.98 -21.03 3.82
N GLY A 133 -7.42 -19.87 4.32
CA GLY A 133 -8.30 -19.77 5.49
C GLY A 133 -7.62 -19.80 6.85
N PHE A 134 -6.28 -19.72 6.91
CA PHE A 134 -5.52 -19.54 8.15
C PHE A 134 -4.92 -18.13 8.22
N ALA A 135 -5.07 -17.46 9.36
CA ALA A 135 -4.39 -16.20 9.61
C ALA A 135 -2.88 -16.46 9.73
N VAL A 136 -2.09 -15.71 8.95
CA VAL A 136 -0.64 -15.76 8.98
C VAL A 136 -0.13 -14.48 9.65
N PRO A 137 0.85 -14.55 10.57
CA PRO A 137 1.45 -13.35 11.13
C PRO A 137 1.97 -12.45 10.00
N ALA A 138 1.59 -11.18 10.01
CA ALA A 138 1.98 -10.23 8.99
C ALA A 138 2.37 -8.90 9.64
N SER A 139 3.44 -8.28 9.15
CA SER A 139 3.76 -6.90 9.43
C SER A 139 3.36 -6.03 8.24
N TRP A 140 2.90 -4.82 8.53
CA TRP A 140 2.85 -3.78 7.51
C TRP A 140 4.23 -3.15 7.39
N THR A 141 4.66 -2.91 6.17
CA THR A 141 5.73 -1.96 5.90
C THR A 141 5.13 -0.98 4.91
N ASP A 142 5.33 0.32 5.16
CA ASP A 142 4.99 1.30 4.15
C ASP A 142 5.69 0.90 2.85
N ALA A 143 5.16 1.34 1.71
CA ALA A 143 5.86 1.11 0.45
C ALA A 143 7.32 1.51 0.71
N PRO A 144 8.34 0.75 0.25
CA PRO A 144 9.65 1.36 0.16
C PRO A 144 9.38 2.72 -0.48
N GLY A 145 9.61 3.79 0.27
CA GLY A 145 9.50 5.13 -0.28
C GLY A 145 10.27 5.09 -1.60
N PRO A 146 9.83 5.75 -2.67
CA PRO A 146 10.58 5.72 -3.93
C PRO A 146 12.05 5.93 -3.57
N ALA A 147 12.86 4.91 -3.88
CA ALA A 147 14.02 4.52 -3.07
C ALA A 147 14.84 5.72 -2.57
N GLU A 148 15.31 5.67 -1.31
CA GLU A 148 16.16 6.69 -0.67
C GLU A 148 16.78 7.66 -1.69
N HIS A 149 16.17 8.85 -1.86
CA HIS A 149 16.54 9.87 -2.84
C HIS A 149 17.42 9.33 -4.00
N VAL A 150 16.87 8.46 -4.87
CA VAL A 150 17.70 7.82 -5.91
C VAL A 150 18.22 8.89 -6.86
N VAL A 151 19.45 9.29 -6.59
CA VAL A 151 20.27 10.12 -7.46
C VAL A 151 21.13 9.16 -8.27
N GLY A 152 20.92 9.13 -9.57
CA GLY A 152 21.60 8.18 -10.45
C GLY A 152 21.98 8.82 -11.77
N CYS A 153 23.01 8.30 -12.42
CA CYS A 153 23.28 8.58 -13.82
C CYS A 153 23.46 7.30 -14.62
N GLU A 154 22.90 7.32 -15.82
CA GLU A 154 22.88 6.20 -16.74
C GLU A 154 23.50 6.65 -18.07
N VAL A 155 24.21 5.73 -18.71
CA VAL A 155 24.62 5.88 -20.11
C VAL A 155 23.50 5.32 -20.99
N LEU A 156 23.18 6.00 -22.08
CA LEU A 156 22.19 5.55 -23.06
C LEU A 156 22.87 5.07 -24.33
N PHE A 157 22.24 4.15 -25.05
CA PHE A 157 22.63 3.85 -26.42
C PHE A 157 22.46 5.07 -27.34
N ASP A 158 23.31 5.20 -28.35
CA ASP A 158 23.36 6.42 -29.17
C ASP A 158 22.05 6.63 -29.96
N ASP A 159 21.40 5.56 -30.40
CA ASP A 159 20.23 5.56 -31.27
C ASP A 159 18.88 5.43 -30.53
N ARG A 160 18.89 5.12 -29.23
CA ARG A 160 17.68 4.75 -28.47
C ARG A 160 17.77 5.17 -27.00
N ASP A 161 16.64 5.43 -26.36
CA ASP A 161 16.57 5.78 -24.93
C ASP A 161 16.66 4.55 -24.01
N GLU A 162 17.45 3.55 -24.43
CA GLU A 162 17.72 2.32 -23.70
C GLU A 162 19.04 2.46 -22.93
N VAL A 163 19.08 1.94 -21.71
CA VAL A 163 20.25 2.04 -20.82
C VAL A 163 21.35 1.08 -21.26
N ASP A 164 22.56 1.59 -21.47
CA ASP A 164 23.77 0.82 -21.73
C ASP A 164 24.47 0.49 -20.41
N THR A 165 24.20 -0.71 -19.87
CA THR A 165 24.78 -1.18 -18.61
C THR A 165 26.25 -1.58 -18.71
N SER A 166 26.86 -1.55 -19.91
CA SER A 166 28.28 -1.88 -20.09
C SER A 166 29.22 -0.70 -19.74
N ARG A 167 28.66 0.49 -19.57
CA ARG A 167 29.38 1.74 -19.27
C ARG A 167 28.80 2.37 -18.02
N SER A 168 29.65 3.03 -17.25
CA SER A 168 29.21 3.74 -16.05
C SER A 168 29.05 5.24 -16.31
N CYS A 169 28.11 5.85 -15.59
CA CYS A 169 28.01 7.29 -15.43
C CYS A 169 27.97 7.62 -13.94
N GLU A 170 28.58 8.73 -13.55
CA GLU A 170 28.65 9.18 -12.16
C GLU A 170 28.32 10.67 -12.05
N LEU A 171 27.64 11.03 -10.96
CA LEU A 171 27.32 12.41 -10.58
C LEU A 171 28.15 12.82 -9.37
N THR A 172 29.04 13.80 -9.54
CA THR A 172 29.80 14.37 -8.43
C THR A 172 29.23 15.73 -8.08
N PHE A 173 28.70 15.86 -6.86
CA PHE A 173 28.15 17.11 -6.35
C PHE A 173 29.26 17.99 -5.78
N ARG A 174 29.27 19.25 -6.19
CA ARG A 174 30.15 20.30 -5.68
C ARG A 174 29.29 21.37 -5.05
N ALA A 175 29.59 21.69 -3.79
CA ALA A 175 29.03 22.87 -3.14
C ALA A 175 29.49 24.12 -3.92
N ASP A 176 28.56 25.00 -4.24
CA ASP A 176 28.89 26.37 -4.64
C ASP A 176 28.89 27.23 -3.38
N GLY A 177 29.91 28.07 -3.20
CA GLY A 177 30.27 28.68 -1.92
C GLY A 177 29.33 29.76 -1.37
N ASP A 178 28.07 29.87 -1.83
CA ASP A 178 27.11 30.90 -1.40
C ASP A 178 25.74 30.29 -1.03
N PRO A 179 25.65 29.44 0.03
CA PRO A 179 24.35 29.03 0.55
C PRO A 179 23.66 30.24 1.21
N ARG A 180 22.44 30.55 0.78
CA ARG A 180 21.55 31.49 1.49
C ARG A 180 20.31 30.74 1.94
N ASP A 181 19.62 31.27 2.94
CA ASP A 181 18.49 30.59 3.59
C ASP A 181 17.34 30.21 2.63
N ASP A 182 17.20 30.91 1.51
CA ASP A 182 16.18 30.67 0.49
C ASP A 182 16.77 30.41 -0.91
N TRP A 183 18.08 30.17 -1.00
CA TRP A 183 18.81 30.02 -2.26
C TRP A 183 19.89 28.95 -2.19
N PHE A 184 19.90 28.04 -3.17
CA PHE A 184 21.07 27.19 -3.43
C PHE A 184 21.58 27.37 -4.85
N SER A 185 22.90 27.23 -4.99
CA SER A 185 23.59 27.02 -6.26
C SER A 185 24.42 25.75 -6.10
N ILE A 186 24.27 24.81 -7.02
CA ILE A 186 24.95 23.53 -6.95
C ILE A 186 25.51 23.15 -8.30
N LYS A 187 26.76 22.71 -8.26
CA LYS A 187 27.49 22.26 -9.44
C LYS A 187 27.55 20.74 -9.41
N ILE A 188 27.17 20.10 -10.50
CA ILE A 188 27.19 18.64 -10.60
C ILE A 188 28.04 18.26 -11.81
N ASP A 189 29.13 17.52 -11.59
CA ASP A 189 29.84 16.92 -12.71
C ASP A 189 29.15 15.63 -13.11
N VAL A 190 28.84 15.51 -14.39
CA VAL A 190 28.49 14.25 -15.04
C VAL A 190 29.76 13.70 -15.68
N THR A 191 30.16 12.51 -15.25
CA THR A 191 31.36 11.83 -15.75
C THR A 191 31.01 10.41 -16.21
N THR A 192 31.85 9.84 -17.09
CA THR A 192 31.74 8.45 -17.53
C THR A 192 33.13 7.83 -17.65
N THR A 193 33.19 6.50 -17.58
CA THR A 193 34.41 5.75 -17.89
C THR A 193 34.68 5.62 -19.39
N SER A 194 33.69 5.88 -20.25
CA SER A 194 33.85 5.77 -21.71
C SER A 194 34.79 6.84 -22.28
N VAL A 195 35.81 6.42 -23.03
CA VAL A 195 36.67 7.34 -23.80
C VAL A 195 35.96 7.91 -25.04
N GLN A 196 34.96 7.19 -25.56
CA GLN A 196 34.11 7.69 -26.65
C GLN A 196 32.98 8.53 -26.07
N PRO A 197 32.52 9.59 -26.77
CA PRO A 197 31.33 10.33 -26.37
C PRO A 197 30.11 9.41 -26.29
N VAL A 198 29.36 9.50 -25.21
CA VAL A 198 28.13 8.72 -24.98
C VAL A 198 27.00 9.61 -24.53
N ARG A 199 25.76 9.27 -24.90
CA ARG A 199 24.56 9.90 -24.34
C ARG A 199 24.40 9.52 -22.88
N TRP A 200 23.83 10.42 -22.08
CA TRP A 200 23.66 10.23 -20.65
C TRP A 200 22.31 10.75 -20.19
N ARG A 201 21.88 10.25 -19.04
CA ARG A 201 20.65 10.67 -18.35
C ARG A 201 20.87 10.63 -16.86
N ALA A 202 20.49 11.68 -16.16
CA ALA A 202 20.58 11.76 -14.71
C ALA A 202 19.18 11.83 -14.09
N THR A 203 19.01 11.19 -12.93
CA THR A 203 17.84 11.36 -12.08
C THR A 203 18.30 12.08 -10.83
N LEU A 204 17.64 13.19 -10.48
CA LEU A 204 17.90 13.96 -9.27
C LEU A 204 16.63 14.06 -8.42
N ASP A 205 16.77 14.07 -7.10
CA ASP A 205 15.68 14.37 -6.16
C ASP A 205 15.92 15.70 -5.45
N PHE A 206 15.22 16.76 -5.86
CA PHE A 206 15.34 18.07 -5.21
C PHE A 206 14.69 18.14 -3.82
N ALA A 207 14.07 17.06 -3.34
CA ALA A 207 13.67 16.93 -1.94
C ALA A 207 14.84 16.49 -1.03
N ASP A 208 15.99 16.07 -1.59
CA ASP A 208 17.17 15.68 -0.82
C ASP A 208 17.85 16.90 -0.18
N VAL A 209 17.34 17.31 0.99
CA VAL A 209 17.87 18.45 1.74
C VAL A 209 19.31 18.25 2.20
N SER A 210 19.80 17.01 2.27
CA SER A 210 21.21 16.75 2.61
C SER A 210 22.16 17.20 1.49
N ARG A 211 21.67 17.21 0.24
CA ARG A 211 22.41 17.70 -0.94
C ARG A 211 22.10 19.15 -1.28
N PHE A 212 20.83 19.55 -1.20
CA PHE A 212 20.37 20.86 -1.70
C PHE A 212 20.11 21.89 -0.59
N GLY A 213 20.23 21.51 0.69
CA GLY A 213 20.04 22.38 1.85
C GLY A 213 18.57 22.63 2.22
N PHE A 214 17.69 22.75 1.23
CA PHE A 214 16.25 22.91 1.42
C PHE A 214 15.47 22.44 0.18
N VAL A 215 14.16 22.22 0.34
CA VAL A 215 13.26 21.87 -0.75
C VAL A 215 12.85 23.13 -1.51
N ALA A 216 13.49 23.40 -2.65
CA ALA A 216 13.26 24.61 -3.43
C ALA A 216 11.95 24.59 -4.24
N ARG A 217 11.18 25.68 -4.16
CA ARG A 217 9.95 25.91 -4.92
C ARG A 217 10.21 26.06 -6.42
N PHE A 218 11.25 26.79 -6.77
CA PHE A 218 11.69 27.02 -8.13
C PHE A 218 13.07 26.39 -8.30
N VAL A 219 13.25 25.60 -9.34
CA VAL A 219 14.57 25.13 -9.74
C VAL A 219 14.83 25.57 -11.17
N GLY A 220 16.06 26.00 -11.46
CA GLY A 220 16.50 26.46 -12.76
C GLY A 220 17.91 26.02 -13.10
N GLU A 221 18.30 26.25 -14.36
CA GLU A 221 19.65 26.00 -14.86
C GLU A 221 20.30 27.32 -15.30
N TYR A 222 21.56 27.55 -14.92
CA TYR A 222 22.29 28.75 -15.35
C TYR A 222 22.86 28.67 -16.77
N GLN A 223 23.27 27.48 -17.21
CA GLN A 223 24.10 27.33 -18.41
C GLN A 223 23.30 27.02 -19.69
N GLY A 224 22.04 26.58 -19.54
CA GLY A 224 21.17 26.15 -20.62
C GLY A 224 21.62 24.85 -21.31
N ASN A 225 20.78 24.39 -22.24
CA ASN A 225 20.96 23.13 -22.99
C ASN A 225 20.79 21.86 -22.14
N LEU A 226 20.06 21.92 -21.02
CA LEU A 226 19.47 20.72 -20.43
C LEU A 226 18.00 20.59 -20.84
N VAL A 227 17.59 19.36 -21.07
CA VAL A 227 16.18 18.97 -21.07
C VAL A 227 15.91 18.36 -19.72
N VAL A 228 14.93 18.90 -19.02
CA VAL A 228 14.55 18.44 -17.70
C VAL A 228 13.08 18.07 -17.70
N GLU A 229 12.82 16.83 -17.31
CA GLU A 229 11.51 16.22 -17.33
C GLU A 229 11.13 15.86 -15.88
N PRO A 230 10.18 16.59 -15.26
CA PRO A 230 9.68 16.19 -13.95
C PRO A 230 8.97 14.85 -14.03
N VAL A 231 9.28 13.95 -13.10
CA VAL A 231 8.63 12.65 -12.96
C VAL A 231 7.23 12.84 -12.37
N ALA A 232 6.31 11.91 -12.63
CA ALA A 232 4.97 11.96 -12.07
C ALA A 232 5.01 12.13 -10.53
N GLY A 233 4.26 13.10 -10.01
CA GLY A 233 4.27 13.44 -8.58
C GLY A 233 5.40 14.38 -8.13
N TYR A 234 6.15 14.99 -9.05
CA TYR A 234 7.29 15.89 -8.76
C TYR A 234 7.09 16.91 -7.64
N CYS A 235 5.89 17.46 -7.44
CA CYS A 235 5.65 18.45 -6.38
C CYS A 235 5.27 17.84 -5.02
N GLY A 236 5.70 16.60 -4.76
CA GLY A 236 5.62 16.00 -3.43
C GLY A 236 6.45 16.76 -2.40
N ALA A 237 6.07 16.64 -1.13
CA ALA A 237 6.86 17.15 -0.02
C ALA A 237 8.13 16.29 0.18
N ASP A 238 8.00 14.98 -0.01
CA ASP A 238 9.06 14.01 0.28
C ASP A 238 9.95 13.70 -0.92
N HIS A 239 9.47 13.97 -2.14
CA HIS A 239 10.16 13.65 -3.39
C HIS A 239 9.90 14.68 -4.47
N ARG A 240 10.98 15.10 -5.14
CA ARG A 240 11.00 16.00 -6.28
C ARG A 240 11.94 15.45 -7.35
N PHE A 241 11.55 14.33 -7.94
CA PHE A 241 12.34 13.65 -8.97
C PHE A 241 12.27 14.35 -10.33
N VAL A 242 13.42 14.73 -10.87
CA VAL A 242 13.56 15.11 -12.27
C VAL A 242 14.49 14.17 -13.01
N MET A 243 14.20 13.98 -14.28
CA MET A 243 15.11 13.35 -15.23
C MET A 243 15.77 14.45 -16.08
N ILE A 244 17.09 14.44 -16.14
CA ILE A 244 17.91 15.46 -16.81
C ILE A 244 18.70 14.79 -17.94
N THR A 245 18.64 15.38 -19.12
CA THR A 245 19.50 15.02 -20.25
C THR A 245 20.15 16.26 -20.84
N GLY A 246 21.32 16.10 -21.46
CA GLY A 246 21.97 17.18 -22.19
C GLY A 246 21.41 17.33 -23.61
N THR A 247 21.49 18.54 -24.15
CA THR A 247 21.24 18.86 -25.56
C THR A 247 22.41 19.62 -26.17
N GLY A 248 22.48 19.67 -27.51
CA GLY A 248 23.58 20.31 -28.23
C GLY A 248 24.94 19.77 -27.78
N TRP A 249 25.85 20.67 -27.39
CA TRP A 249 27.20 20.29 -26.95
C TRP A 249 27.23 19.51 -25.61
N ARG A 250 26.13 19.51 -24.84
CA ARG A 250 25.97 18.77 -23.58
C ARG A 250 25.39 17.38 -23.76
N GLN A 251 24.88 17.04 -24.94
CA GLN A 251 24.19 15.77 -25.20
C GLN A 251 25.06 14.54 -24.90
N THR A 252 26.38 14.67 -25.04
CA THR A 252 27.32 13.59 -24.81
C THR A 252 28.35 13.92 -23.74
N VAL A 253 28.79 12.90 -23.02
CA VAL A 253 29.89 12.93 -22.06
C VAL A 253 30.96 11.90 -22.45
N SER A 254 32.24 12.17 -22.14
CA SER A 254 33.32 11.18 -22.20
C SER A 254 34.26 11.37 -21.01
N SER A 255 35.13 10.39 -20.75
CA SER A 255 36.11 10.45 -19.65
C SER A 255 37.10 11.61 -19.77
N THR A 256 37.33 12.12 -20.98
CA THR A 256 38.18 13.29 -21.26
C THR A 256 37.40 14.60 -21.36
N ASN A 257 36.06 14.53 -21.38
CA ASN A 257 35.19 15.69 -21.59
C ASN A 257 33.95 15.59 -20.68
N PRO A 258 34.11 15.74 -19.35
CA PRO A 258 32.99 15.73 -18.41
C PRO A 258 32.03 16.90 -18.68
N ARG A 259 30.82 16.83 -18.11
CA ARG A 259 29.83 17.91 -18.21
C ARG A 259 29.55 18.49 -16.84
N LEU A 260 29.56 19.81 -16.75
CA LEU A 260 29.15 20.52 -15.55
C LEU A 260 27.70 20.94 -15.71
N LEU A 261 26.85 20.52 -14.78
CA LEU A 261 25.51 21.06 -14.56
C LEU A 261 25.62 22.15 -13.51
N ASP A 262 24.90 23.26 -13.73
CA ASP A 262 24.86 24.38 -12.81
C ASP A 262 23.38 24.68 -12.53
N LEU A 263 22.92 24.17 -11.39
CA LEU A 263 21.52 24.16 -10.99
C LEU A 263 21.33 25.11 -9.82
N VAL A 264 20.20 25.81 -9.85
CA VAL A 264 19.82 26.78 -8.81
C VAL A 264 18.44 26.51 -8.29
N GLY A 265 18.26 26.69 -7.00
CA GLY A 265 16.97 26.58 -6.32
C GLY A 265 16.65 27.83 -5.52
N ASN A 266 15.37 28.22 -5.51
CA ASN A 266 14.87 29.38 -4.77
C ASN A 266 13.41 29.20 -4.33
N ASN A 267 13.03 29.75 -3.19
CA ASN A 267 11.64 29.72 -2.67
C ASN A 267 10.81 30.99 -2.94
N SER A 268 11.47 32.10 -3.18
CA SER A 268 10.93 33.45 -3.29
C SER A 268 10.59 33.86 -4.73
N SER A 269 11.37 33.41 -5.73
CA SER A 269 11.18 33.79 -7.13
C SER A 269 11.76 32.77 -8.12
N PRO A 270 11.31 32.75 -9.40
CA PRO A 270 11.97 31.98 -10.46
C PRO A 270 13.44 32.34 -10.62
N VAL A 271 14.27 31.37 -11.00
CA VAL A 271 15.73 31.49 -11.09
C VAL A 271 16.27 30.89 -12.38
N GLY A 272 17.32 31.51 -12.94
CA GLY A 272 17.98 31.04 -14.16
C GLY A 272 17.00 30.84 -15.33
N ASN A 273 17.28 29.83 -16.15
CA ASN A 273 16.28 29.27 -17.05
C ASN A 273 15.41 28.31 -16.21
N PRO A 274 14.12 28.65 -15.96
CA PRO A 274 13.29 27.86 -15.07
C PRO A 274 13.12 26.45 -15.64
N VAL A 275 13.48 25.48 -14.80
CA VAL A 275 13.44 24.05 -15.11
C VAL A 275 12.11 23.48 -14.61
N VAL A 276 11.75 23.77 -13.36
CA VAL A 276 10.53 23.29 -12.71
C VAL A 276 10.09 24.28 -11.64
N ALA A 277 8.77 24.34 -11.40
CA ALA A 277 8.16 25.17 -10.37
C ALA A 277 7.06 24.37 -9.67
N CYS A 278 7.08 24.37 -8.35
CA CYS A 278 6.03 23.79 -7.53
C CYS A 278 5.21 24.89 -6.84
N PRO A 279 3.88 24.71 -6.71
CA PRO A 279 3.04 25.67 -6.02
C PRO A 279 3.41 25.83 -4.55
#